data_AF-A0A9P6TYP1-F1
#
_entry.id   AF-A0A9P6TYP1-F1
#
_cell.length_a   1.000
_cell.length_b   1.000
_cell.length_c   1.000
_cell.angle_alpha   90.00
_cell.angle_beta   90.00
_cell.angle_gamma   90.00
#
_symmetry.space_group_name_H-M   'P 1'
#
loop_
_entity.id
_entity.type
_entity.pdbx_description
1 polymer ?
#
loop_
_entity_poly.entity_id
_entity_poly.type
_entity_poly.pdbx_seq_one_letter_code
_entity_poly.pdbx_strand_id
1 'polypeptide(L)'
;MAKPTLNRFKNFDAYAKTLDDFRVKTTTGAVVTLVSAFIILILLLGEFLDYRSIHLESSLVVDSGRKEAMAIDFDITFGKIPCYILTLDVMDVAGEHQSDITHSVYKVQLAPDGTEIKREKSANLGSNGPDPKVVGEDYCGDCGGAIKPESGCCNTCEDVRQAYVRSGWSFNHPEGIEQCVREGYMEKMKEQANQGCRLHGQLTVNKVAGNFHIAPGRSFQRGNMHLHDIQQYLENGLDFSHHIKHLSFGQKVPNVHNPLDDQVVDGAEGLYMFQYYVKVVGTKYQYLNRMPVSTNQYSVTQFNRNLLQKDPFGQMMQVNGLPGVFFHFDISPMLVIQKEERKSFTSFLTGVCAIVGGIFTVASIIDGFIWRAERTLKRKMELGKAL
;
A
#
# COMPACT_ATOMS: atom_id res chain seq x y z
N MET A 1 -68.55 -8.87 -24.54
CA MET A 1 -69.24 -8.55 -23.28
C MET A 1 -68.29 -8.80 -22.12
N ALA A 2 -67.69 -7.75 -21.53
CA ALA A 2 -66.93 -7.85 -20.28
C ALA A 2 -67.04 -6.49 -19.56
N LYS A 3 -68.15 -6.27 -18.83
CA LYS A 3 -68.44 -4.98 -18.17
C LYS A 3 -69.01 -5.00 -16.73
N PRO A 4 -69.09 -6.09 -15.94
CA PRO A 4 -69.60 -5.97 -14.56
C PRO A 4 -68.54 -5.89 -13.46
N THR A 5 -67.27 -6.28 -13.67
CA THR A 5 -66.29 -6.38 -12.57
C THR A 5 -65.58 -5.06 -12.22
N LEU A 6 -65.35 -4.17 -13.19
CA LEU A 6 -64.70 -2.86 -12.96
C LEU A 6 -65.53 -1.89 -12.10
N ASN A 7 -66.85 -2.05 -12.05
CA ASN A 7 -67.72 -1.14 -11.29
C ASN A 7 -67.66 -1.38 -9.77
N ARG A 8 -67.25 -2.57 -9.31
CA ARG A 8 -67.07 -2.88 -7.87
C ARG A 8 -65.83 -2.23 -7.26
N PHE A 9 -64.83 -1.89 -8.07
CA PHE A 9 -63.63 -1.18 -7.60
C PHE A 9 -63.90 0.29 -7.25
N LYS A 10 -65.01 0.88 -7.72
CA LYS A 10 -65.43 2.23 -7.32
C LYS A 10 -65.73 2.36 -5.83
N ASN A 11 -66.10 1.25 -5.18
CA ASN A 11 -66.35 1.24 -3.74
C ASN A 11 -65.07 1.21 -2.90
N PHE A 12 -63.90 1.02 -3.53
CA PHE A 12 -62.59 1.13 -2.90
C PHE A 12 -61.93 2.49 -3.16
N ASP A 13 -62.63 3.43 -3.82
CA ASP A 13 -62.16 4.81 -3.99
C ASP A 13 -62.31 5.57 -2.67
N ALA A 14 -61.24 5.57 -1.87
CA ALA A 14 -61.20 6.22 -0.56
C ALA A 14 -61.06 7.75 -0.66
N TYR A 15 -60.91 8.31 -1.87
CA TYR A 15 -60.64 9.74 -2.05
C TYR A 15 -61.90 10.46 -2.54
N ALA A 16 -62.50 11.26 -1.67
CA ALA A 16 -63.62 12.13 -2.04
C ALA A 16 -63.17 13.14 -3.10
N LYS A 17 -63.79 13.10 -4.28
CA LYS A 17 -63.54 14.08 -5.34
C LYS A 17 -64.13 15.42 -4.93
N THR A 18 -63.27 16.39 -4.64
CA THR A 18 -63.72 17.76 -4.36
C THR A 18 -64.32 18.38 -5.63
N LEU A 19 -65.54 18.93 -5.51
CA LEU A 19 -66.18 19.67 -6.60
C LEU A 19 -65.35 20.92 -6.90
N ASP A 20 -65.15 21.23 -8.19
CA ASP A 20 -64.30 22.35 -8.62
C ASP A 20 -64.78 23.72 -8.10
N ASP A 21 -66.05 23.83 -7.70
CA ASP A 21 -66.67 25.03 -7.12
C ASP A 21 -66.09 25.45 -5.75
N PHE A 22 -65.37 24.56 -5.05
CA PHE A 22 -64.73 24.87 -3.76
C PHE A 22 -63.22 25.16 -3.88
N ARG A 23 -62.65 25.20 -5.09
CA ARG A 23 -61.24 25.55 -5.32
C ARG A 23 -61.07 27.04 -5.58
N VAL A 24 -60.58 27.77 -4.58
CA VAL A 24 -60.20 29.17 -4.74
C VAL A 24 -58.80 29.24 -5.36
N LYS A 25 -58.71 29.77 -6.59
CA LYS A 25 -57.42 29.99 -7.27
C LYS A 25 -56.87 31.37 -6.89
N THR A 26 -55.64 31.40 -6.36
CA THR A 26 -54.94 32.63 -5.97
C THR A 26 -53.68 32.82 -6.81
N THR A 27 -53.27 34.08 -7.03
CA THR A 27 -52.01 34.40 -7.73
C THR A 27 -50.79 33.99 -6.91
N THR A 28 -50.85 34.13 -5.59
CA THR A 28 -49.84 33.65 -4.65
C THR A 28 -49.73 32.13 -4.64
N GLY A 29 -50.85 31.40 -4.68
CA GLY A 29 -50.86 29.94 -4.81
C GLY A 29 -50.26 29.45 -6.13
N ALA A 30 -50.43 30.21 -7.23
CA ALA A 30 -49.77 29.91 -8.49
C ALA A 30 -48.24 30.04 -8.41
N VAL A 31 -47.73 31.08 -7.73
CA VAL A 31 -46.28 31.25 -7.49
C VAL A 31 -45.74 30.13 -6.61
N VAL A 32 -46.42 29.80 -5.51
CA VAL A 32 -46.04 28.68 -4.62
C VAL A 32 -45.99 27.38 -5.41
N THR A 33 -46.98 27.11 -6.26
CA THR A 33 -47.03 25.90 -7.08
C THR A 33 -45.87 25.83 -8.08
N LEU A 34 -45.51 26.93 -8.74
CA LEU A 34 -44.37 26.97 -9.67
C LEU A 34 -43.04 26.71 -8.95
N VAL A 35 -42.84 27.34 -7.79
CA VAL A 35 -41.64 27.12 -6.96
C VAL A 35 -41.59 25.67 -6.46
N SER A 36 -42.70 25.13 -5.96
CA SER A 36 -42.79 23.74 -5.53
C SER A 36 -42.53 22.76 -6.66
N ALA A 37 -43.06 22.99 -7.87
CA ALA A 37 -42.81 22.15 -9.03
C ALA A 37 -41.32 22.17 -9.44
N PHE A 38 -40.67 23.34 -9.37
CA PHE A 38 -39.23 23.46 -9.63
C PHE A 38 -38.39 22.70 -8.60
N ILE A 39 -38.72 22.81 -7.30
CA ILE A 39 -38.03 22.07 -6.23
C ILE A 39 -38.25 20.56 -6.39
N ILE A 40 -39.47 20.11 -6.68
CA ILE A 40 -39.77 18.69 -6.95
C ILE A 40 -38.89 18.19 -8.10
N LEU A 41 -38.80 18.93 -9.20
CA LEU A 41 -37.99 18.54 -10.34
C LEU A 41 -36.51 18.35 -9.96
N ILE A 42 -35.93 19.30 -9.22
CA ILE A 42 -34.53 19.20 -8.77
C ILE A 42 -34.33 18.00 -7.86
N LEU A 43 -35.20 17.79 -6.87
CA LEU A 43 -35.05 16.68 -5.94
C LEU A 43 -35.26 15.32 -6.62
N LEU A 44 -36.19 15.22 -7.58
CA LEU A 44 -36.38 14.00 -8.37
C LEU A 44 -35.17 13.69 -9.25
N LEU A 45 -34.55 14.72 -9.85
CA LEU A 45 -33.28 14.55 -10.57
C LEU A 45 -32.17 14.08 -9.63
N GLY A 46 -32.07 14.67 -8.43
CA GLY A 46 -31.13 14.24 -7.40
C GLY A 46 -31.33 12.78 -6.97
N GLU A 47 -32.57 12.39 -6.66
CA GLU A 47 -32.91 11.01 -6.27
C GLU A 47 -32.65 10.02 -7.41
N PHE A 48 -32.87 10.43 -8.67
CA PHE A 48 -32.54 9.60 -9.82
C PHE A 48 -31.03 9.44 -10.03
N LEU A 49 -30.25 10.52 -9.89
CA LEU A 49 -28.79 10.46 -9.98
C LEU A 49 -28.21 9.59 -8.86
N ASP A 50 -28.73 9.71 -7.64
CA ASP A 50 -28.30 8.90 -6.50
C ASP A 50 -28.76 7.44 -6.60
N TYR A 51 -29.93 7.16 -7.16
CA TYR A 51 -30.33 5.80 -7.51
C TYR A 51 -29.37 5.15 -8.53
N ARG A 52 -28.79 5.95 -9.42
CA ARG A 52 -27.84 5.47 -10.44
C ARG A 52 -26.38 5.45 -9.97
N SER A 53 -26.05 6.09 -8.87
CA SER A 53 -24.70 6.08 -8.31
C SER A 53 -24.42 4.74 -7.64
N ILE A 54 -23.14 4.39 -7.54
CA ILE A 54 -22.67 3.22 -6.79
C ILE A 54 -22.06 3.76 -5.50
N HIS A 55 -22.49 3.21 -4.37
CA HIS A 55 -21.97 3.56 -3.05
C HIS A 55 -21.08 2.44 -2.53
N LEU A 56 -20.01 2.80 -1.83
CA LEU A 56 -19.13 1.84 -1.15
C LEU A 56 -19.51 1.78 0.33
N GLU A 57 -19.98 0.62 0.78
CA GLU A 57 -20.25 0.35 2.19
C GLU A 57 -19.05 -0.40 2.80
N SER A 58 -18.50 0.17 3.87
CA SER A 58 -17.35 -0.41 4.59
C SER A 58 -17.82 -1.17 5.82
N SER A 59 -17.48 -2.46 5.89
CA SER A 59 -17.71 -3.30 7.07
C SER A 59 -16.41 -3.93 7.58
N LEU A 60 -16.34 -4.19 8.88
CA LEU A 60 -15.19 -4.79 9.54
C LEU A 60 -15.52 -6.21 9.98
N VAL A 61 -14.71 -7.17 9.56
CA VAL A 61 -14.87 -8.60 9.89
C VAL A 61 -13.52 -9.14 10.40
N VAL A 62 -13.55 -10.27 11.11
CA VAL A 62 -12.33 -10.97 11.53
C VAL A 62 -11.70 -11.67 10.34
N ASP A 63 -10.41 -11.42 10.12
CA ASP A 63 -9.64 -12.10 9.08
C ASP A 63 -9.32 -13.54 9.52
N SER A 64 -9.94 -14.50 8.84
CA SER A 64 -9.74 -15.94 9.08
C SER A 64 -8.65 -16.54 8.18
N GLY A 65 -8.14 -15.79 7.18
CA GLY A 65 -7.11 -16.22 6.25
C GLY A 65 -5.69 -16.15 6.82
N ARG A 66 -5.49 -16.64 8.05
CA ARG A 66 -4.15 -16.75 8.65
C ARG A 66 -3.41 -17.92 8.00
N LYS A 67 -2.13 -17.73 7.64
CA LYS A 67 -1.23 -18.70 6.97
C LYS A 67 -1.36 -18.82 5.44
N GLU A 68 -2.02 -17.89 4.76
CA GLU A 68 -1.90 -17.77 3.31
C GLU A 68 -0.57 -17.13 2.92
N ALA A 69 -0.12 -17.37 1.68
CA ALA A 69 1.03 -16.65 1.12
C ALA A 69 0.59 -15.23 0.70
N MET A 70 1.39 -14.23 1.05
CA MET A 70 1.18 -12.83 0.72
C MET A 70 2.36 -12.34 -0.12
N ALA A 71 2.05 -11.68 -1.24
CA ALA A 71 3.07 -11.02 -2.03
C ALA A 71 3.42 -9.65 -1.44
N ILE A 72 4.70 -9.30 -1.35
CA ILE A 72 5.18 -7.94 -1.06
C ILE A 72 5.84 -7.44 -2.33
N ASP A 73 5.29 -6.38 -2.92
CA ASP A 73 5.84 -5.74 -4.12
C ASP A 73 6.53 -4.44 -3.70
N PHE A 74 7.80 -4.28 -4.11
CA PHE A 74 8.62 -3.16 -3.70
C PHE A 74 9.51 -2.65 -4.83
N ASP A 75 9.82 -1.35 -4.77
CA ASP A 75 10.77 -0.66 -5.65
C ASP A 75 11.49 0.41 -4.84
N ILE A 76 12.74 0.12 -4.46
CA ILE A 76 13.54 0.95 -3.55
C ILE A 76 14.89 1.25 -4.22
N THR A 77 15.27 2.52 -4.23
CA THR A 77 16.52 3.00 -4.82
C THR A 77 17.46 3.53 -3.77
N PHE A 78 18.71 3.08 -3.78
CA PHE A 78 19.82 3.54 -2.96
C PHE A 78 20.79 4.31 -3.84
N GLY A 79 20.93 5.62 -3.63
CA GLY A 79 21.75 6.47 -4.53
C GLY A 79 23.26 6.30 -4.34
N LYS A 80 23.68 5.93 -3.12
CA LYS A 80 25.08 5.93 -2.68
C LYS A 80 25.56 4.56 -2.21
N ILE A 81 24.81 3.50 -2.52
CA ILE A 81 25.17 2.13 -2.17
C ILE A 81 25.15 1.24 -3.40
N PRO A 82 26.25 0.52 -3.68
CA PRO A 82 26.31 -0.38 -4.82
C PRO A 82 25.58 -1.72 -4.59
N CYS A 83 25.09 -2.30 -5.69
CA CYS A 83 24.27 -3.52 -5.63
C CYS A 83 24.98 -4.77 -5.12
N TYR A 84 26.31 -4.85 -5.24
CA TYR A 84 27.06 -6.05 -4.86
C TYR A 84 27.16 -6.23 -3.34
N ILE A 85 27.08 -5.14 -2.56
CA ILE A 85 27.11 -5.23 -1.09
C ILE A 85 25.73 -5.40 -0.49
N LEU A 86 24.67 -4.95 -1.16
CA LEU A 86 23.31 -5.03 -0.64
C LEU A 86 22.77 -6.44 -0.70
N THR A 87 22.24 -6.95 0.41
CA THR A 87 21.39 -8.14 0.44
C THR A 87 19.99 -7.80 0.87
N LEU A 88 19.06 -8.67 0.52
CA LEU A 88 17.67 -8.61 0.92
C LEU A 88 17.37 -9.92 1.65
N ASP A 89 16.97 -9.79 2.90
CA ASP A 89 16.70 -10.91 3.79
C ASP A 89 15.28 -10.80 4.33
N VAL A 90 14.61 -11.95 4.46
CA VAL A 90 13.25 -12.05 5.00
C VAL A 90 13.22 -13.07 6.12
N MET A 91 12.61 -12.68 7.23
CA MET A 91 12.48 -13.50 8.42
C MET A 91 11.09 -13.34 9.03
N ASP A 92 10.40 -14.45 9.26
CA ASP A 92 9.12 -14.46 9.96
C ASP A 92 9.26 -14.78 11.46
N VAL A 93 8.17 -14.62 12.22
CA VAL A 93 8.15 -14.98 13.65
C VAL A 93 8.32 -16.47 13.94
N ALA A 94 8.14 -17.34 12.94
CA ALA A 94 8.41 -18.76 13.08
C ALA A 94 9.92 -19.08 12.95
N GLY A 95 10.74 -18.07 12.62
CA GLY A 95 12.16 -18.24 12.36
C GLY A 95 12.44 -18.87 11.00
N GLU A 96 11.45 -18.94 10.12
CA GLU A 96 11.67 -19.32 8.73
C GLU A 96 12.45 -18.20 8.05
N HIS A 97 13.67 -18.53 7.64
CA HIS A 97 14.54 -17.63 6.92
C HIS A 97 14.51 -17.97 5.43
N GLN A 98 14.14 -17.00 4.61
CA GLN A 98 14.31 -17.11 3.17
C GLN A 98 15.46 -16.20 2.77
N SER A 99 16.68 -16.72 2.89
CA SER A 99 17.87 -16.12 2.27
C SER A 99 17.76 -16.28 0.76
N ASP A 100 18.10 -15.22 0.02
CA ASP A 100 18.28 -15.29 -1.43
C ASP A 100 16.99 -15.62 -2.20
N ILE A 101 15.91 -14.84 -1.97
CA ILE A 101 14.63 -14.91 -2.71
C ILE A 101 14.88 -14.53 -4.18
N THR A 102 15.29 -15.51 -4.96
CA THR A 102 16.06 -15.31 -6.20
C THR A 102 15.21 -15.23 -7.46
N HIS A 103 13.95 -15.66 -7.40
CA HIS A 103 13.15 -15.82 -8.63
C HIS A 103 12.44 -14.54 -9.09
N SER A 104 12.23 -13.55 -8.22
CA SER A 104 11.38 -12.37 -8.50
C SER A 104 11.97 -11.03 -8.05
N VAL A 105 13.22 -10.98 -7.59
CA VAL A 105 13.93 -9.76 -7.20
C VAL A 105 15.03 -9.43 -8.20
N TYR A 106 15.15 -8.15 -8.54
CA TYR A 106 16.13 -7.62 -9.48
C TYR A 106 16.96 -6.53 -8.82
N LYS A 107 18.26 -6.53 -9.13
CA LYS A 107 19.18 -5.46 -8.76
C LYS A 107 19.60 -4.72 -10.03
N VAL A 108 19.41 -3.42 -10.05
CA VAL A 108 19.82 -2.57 -11.17
C VAL A 108 20.92 -1.64 -10.69
N GLN A 109 22.09 -1.78 -11.29
CA GLN A 109 23.24 -0.91 -11.03
C GLN A 109 22.93 0.48 -11.60
N LEU A 110 23.11 1.50 -10.78
CA LEU A 110 22.87 2.90 -11.13
C LEU A 110 24.19 3.65 -11.18
N ALA A 111 24.35 4.50 -12.19
CA ALA A 111 25.42 5.49 -12.22
C ALA A 111 25.20 6.58 -11.14
N PRO A 112 26.22 7.38 -10.83
CA PRO A 112 26.11 8.46 -9.84
C PRO A 112 25.01 9.50 -10.17
N ASP A 113 24.63 9.62 -11.44
CA ASP A 113 23.55 10.50 -11.93
C ASP A 113 22.15 9.84 -11.87
N GLY A 114 22.07 8.58 -11.44
CA GLY A 114 20.83 7.80 -11.37
C GLY A 114 20.46 7.05 -12.64
N THR A 115 21.30 7.06 -13.69
CA THR A 115 21.04 6.30 -14.93
C THR A 115 21.24 4.80 -14.73
N GLU A 116 20.37 3.98 -15.34
CA GLU A 116 20.48 2.52 -15.27
C GLU A 116 21.64 2.04 -16.15
N ILE A 117 22.67 1.43 -15.55
CA ILE A 117 23.83 0.89 -16.27
C ILE A 117 23.56 -0.56 -16.68
N LYS A 118 23.23 -1.40 -15.68
CA LYS A 118 23.14 -2.85 -15.86
C LYS A 118 22.01 -3.42 -15.00
N ARG A 119 21.16 -4.22 -15.62
CA ARG A 119 20.10 -4.96 -14.93
C ARG A 119 20.53 -6.40 -14.72
N GLU A 120 20.66 -6.81 -13.46
CA GLU A 120 21.00 -8.18 -13.08
C GLU A 120 19.85 -8.77 -12.27
N LYS A 121 19.43 -10.01 -12.60
CA LYS A 121 18.50 -10.76 -11.75
C LYS A 121 19.27 -11.24 -10.52
N SER A 122 18.71 -11.15 -9.32
CA SER A 122 19.41 -11.52 -8.07
C SER A 122 20.03 -12.92 -8.11
N ALA A 123 19.43 -13.87 -8.84
CA ALA A 123 19.94 -15.23 -9.05
C ALA A 123 21.30 -15.33 -9.76
N ASN A 124 21.70 -14.31 -10.52
CA ASN A 124 22.97 -14.30 -11.26
C ASN A 124 24.09 -13.57 -10.52
N LEU A 125 23.89 -13.19 -9.25
CA LEU A 125 24.96 -12.74 -8.35
C LEU A 125 25.60 -13.91 -7.57
N GLY A 126 25.07 -15.13 -7.73
CA GLY A 126 25.86 -16.35 -7.58
C GLY A 126 26.65 -16.54 -8.86
N SER A 127 27.96 -16.34 -8.76
CA SER A 127 28.91 -16.52 -9.86
C SER A 127 28.57 -17.79 -10.65
N ASN A 128 28.25 -17.65 -11.94
CA ASN A 128 28.47 -18.77 -12.85
C ASN A 128 29.92 -19.19 -12.60
N GLY A 129 30.12 -20.43 -12.16
CA GLY A 129 31.46 -20.94 -11.84
C GLY A 129 32.47 -20.51 -12.90
N PRO A 130 33.74 -20.30 -12.52
CA PRO A 130 34.68 -19.64 -13.39
C PRO A 130 34.75 -20.36 -14.73
N ASP A 131 34.78 -19.60 -15.84
CA ASP A 131 34.68 -20.16 -17.19
C ASP A 131 35.66 -21.34 -17.33
N PRO A 132 35.19 -22.56 -17.68
CA PRO A 132 36.05 -23.74 -17.79
C PRO A 132 37.26 -23.54 -18.71
N LYS A 133 37.17 -22.58 -19.65
CA LYS A 133 38.28 -22.20 -20.54
C LYS A 133 39.41 -21.44 -19.84
N VAL A 134 39.13 -20.84 -18.68
CA VAL A 134 40.07 -19.98 -17.94
C VAL A 134 40.82 -20.77 -16.87
N VAL A 135 40.17 -21.73 -16.22
CA VAL A 135 40.75 -22.46 -15.06
C VAL A 135 40.96 -23.95 -15.30
N GLY A 136 40.38 -24.51 -16.36
CA GLY A 136 40.40 -25.95 -16.65
C GLY A 136 39.25 -26.70 -15.97
N GLU A 137 38.85 -27.83 -16.56
CA GLU A 137 37.69 -28.62 -16.10
C GLU A 137 37.92 -29.28 -14.72
N ASP A 138 39.18 -29.51 -14.32
CA ASP A 138 39.56 -30.14 -13.05
C ASP A 138 39.96 -29.12 -11.96
N TYR A 139 39.60 -27.85 -12.12
CA TYR A 139 39.98 -26.82 -11.13
C TYR A 139 39.23 -27.01 -9.79
N CYS A 140 40.02 -27.09 -8.72
CA CYS A 140 39.54 -27.09 -7.35
C CYS A 140 40.28 -26.02 -6.56
N GLY A 141 39.67 -24.84 -6.40
CA GLY A 141 40.31 -23.73 -5.70
C GLY A 141 40.38 -23.93 -4.18
N ASP A 142 41.40 -23.36 -3.55
CA ASP A 142 41.58 -23.41 -2.09
C ASP A 142 40.64 -22.44 -1.36
N CYS A 143 40.16 -22.84 -0.18
CA CYS A 143 39.25 -22.02 0.61
C CYS A 143 39.96 -21.07 1.59
N GLY A 144 41.25 -20.78 1.39
CA GLY A 144 42.03 -19.87 2.23
C GLY A 144 42.16 -20.34 3.68
N GLY A 145 42.22 -21.66 3.89
CA GLY A 145 42.28 -22.27 5.22
C GLY A 145 40.95 -22.31 5.99
N ALA A 146 39.85 -21.84 5.41
CA ALA A 146 38.52 -21.92 5.99
C ALA A 146 37.87 -23.31 5.81
N ILE A 147 36.78 -23.57 6.53
CA ILE A 147 35.99 -24.81 6.43
C ILE A 147 35.46 -24.97 5.01
N LYS A 148 35.88 -26.05 4.35
CA LYS A 148 35.51 -26.37 2.97
C LYS A 148 34.01 -26.70 2.85
N PRO A 149 33.35 -26.30 1.74
CA PRO A 149 31.99 -26.74 1.42
C PRO A 149 31.89 -28.25 1.22
N GLU A 150 30.67 -28.78 1.13
CA GLU A 150 30.41 -30.19 0.76
C GLU A 150 31.00 -30.56 -0.60
N SER A 151 31.10 -29.60 -1.53
CA SER A 151 31.78 -29.75 -2.82
C SER A 151 33.30 -29.89 -2.71
N GLY A 152 33.89 -29.62 -1.54
CA GLY A 152 35.33 -29.74 -1.27
C GLY A 152 36.23 -28.66 -1.89
N CYS A 153 35.69 -27.82 -2.78
CA CYS A 153 36.43 -26.82 -3.54
C CYS A 153 35.77 -25.44 -3.44
N CYS A 154 36.58 -24.38 -3.37
CA CYS A 154 36.13 -23.00 -3.48
C CYS A 154 36.58 -22.43 -4.82
N ASN A 155 35.70 -22.42 -5.81
CA ASN A 155 36.10 -22.11 -7.18
C ASN A 155 36.01 -20.61 -7.51
N THR A 156 35.14 -19.89 -6.80
CA THR A 156 34.92 -18.46 -6.97
C THR A 156 35.37 -17.66 -5.76
N CYS A 157 35.60 -16.36 -5.93
CA CYS A 157 35.89 -15.47 -4.80
C CYS A 157 34.76 -15.52 -3.76
N GLU A 158 33.53 -15.68 -4.24
CA GLU A 158 32.35 -15.83 -3.39
C GLU A 158 32.33 -17.15 -2.61
N ASP A 159 32.78 -18.27 -3.19
CA ASP A 159 32.87 -19.54 -2.46
C ASP A 159 33.85 -19.44 -1.28
N VAL A 160 34.96 -18.73 -1.47
CA VAL A 160 35.94 -18.47 -0.40
C VAL A 160 35.32 -17.58 0.68
N ARG A 161 34.64 -16.50 0.31
CA ARG A 161 33.90 -15.64 1.26
C ARG A 161 32.89 -16.46 2.07
N GLN A 162 32.10 -17.32 1.43
CA GLN A 162 31.16 -18.21 2.11
C GLN A 162 31.87 -19.18 3.07
N ALA A 163 33.03 -19.73 2.70
CA ALA A 163 33.81 -20.58 3.58
C ALA A 163 34.31 -19.83 4.84
N TYR A 164 34.79 -18.60 4.68
CA TYR A 164 35.22 -17.74 5.79
C TYR A 164 34.07 -17.44 6.74
N VAL A 165 32.91 -17.04 6.19
CA VAL A 165 31.71 -16.77 6.98
C VAL A 165 31.25 -18.00 7.76
N ARG A 166 31.22 -19.20 7.14
CA ARG A 166 30.91 -20.47 7.82
C ARG A 166 31.89 -20.79 8.95
N SER A 167 33.14 -20.35 8.81
CA SER A 167 34.20 -20.51 9.81
C SER A 167 34.13 -19.44 10.90
N GLY A 168 33.26 -18.43 10.77
CA GLY A 168 33.17 -17.29 11.66
C GLY A 168 34.35 -16.32 11.53
N TRP A 169 35.03 -16.32 10.39
CA TRP A 169 36.18 -15.47 10.10
C TRP A 169 35.75 -14.28 9.25
N SER A 170 36.30 -13.10 9.56
CA SER A 170 36.08 -11.89 8.74
C SER A 170 36.90 -11.93 7.46
N PHE A 171 36.30 -11.51 6.35
CA PHE A 171 36.96 -11.48 5.06
C PHE A 171 37.70 -10.14 4.81
N ASN A 172 38.92 -10.03 5.36
CA ASN A 172 39.66 -8.75 5.37
C ASN A 172 40.77 -8.64 4.32
N HIS A 173 41.24 -9.75 3.74
CA HIS A 173 42.41 -9.77 2.86
C HIS A 173 42.11 -10.46 1.51
N PRO A 174 41.26 -9.86 0.65
CA PRO A 174 40.96 -10.39 -0.68
C PRO A 174 42.20 -10.49 -1.58
N GLU A 175 43.20 -9.63 -1.36
CA GLU A 175 44.48 -9.56 -2.09
C GLU A 175 45.27 -10.89 -2.04
N GLY A 176 45.09 -11.66 -0.95
CA GLY A 176 45.78 -12.95 -0.74
C GLY A 176 45.05 -14.16 -1.31
N ILE A 177 43.88 -13.97 -1.92
CA ILE A 177 43.01 -15.04 -2.39
C ILE A 177 43.03 -15.07 -3.93
N GLU A 178 43.55 -16.16 -4.50
CA GLU A 178 43.71 -16.36 -5.95
C GLU A 178 42.43 -16.06 -6.73
N GLN A 179 41.30 -16.59 -6.25
CA GLN A 179 40.00 -16.46 -6.89
C GLN A 179 39.54 -14.99 -6.95
N CYS A 180 39.81 -14.21 -5.91
CA CYS A 180 39.42 -12.81 -5.84
C CYS A 180 40.29 -11.90 -6.70
N VAL A 181 41.59 -12.18 -6.77
CA VAL A 181 42.52 -11.50 -7.68
C VAL A 181 42.16 -11.81 -9.13
N ARG A 182 41.91 -13.09 -9.46
CA ARG A 182 41.53 -13.53 -10.80
C ARG A 182 40.21 -12.90 -11.28
N GLU A 183 39.24 -12.79 -10.39
CA GLU A 183 37.93 -12.20 -10.70
C GLU A 183 37.95 -10.67 -10.70
N GLY A 184 39.06 -10.03 -10.34
CA GLY A 184 39.17 -8.57 -10.23
C GLY A 184 38.22 -8.00 -9.19
N TYR A 185 38.06 -8.69 -8.06
CA TYR A 185 37.08 -8.33 -7.04
C TYR A 185 37.32 -6.91 -6.50
N MET A 186 38.59 -6.55 -6.26
CA MET A 186 38.97 -5.24 -5.72
C MET A 186 38.75 -4.10 -6.73
N GLU A 187 39.02 -4.35 -8.01
CA GLU A 187 38.77 -3.42 -9.10
C GLU A 187 37.28 -3.15 -9.25
N LYS A 188 36.46 -4.22 -9.27
CA LYS A 188 34.99 -4.11 -9.31
C LYS A 188 34.45 -3.34 -8.11
N MET A 189 34.98 -3.58 -6.92
CA MET A 189 34.59 -2.85 -5.72
C MET A 189 34.90 -1.35 -5.81
N LYS A 190 36.06 -0.97 -6.36
CA LYS A 190 36.45 0.43 -6.57
C LYS A 190 35.63 1.11 -7.66
N GLU A 191 35.40 0.44 -8.78
CA GLU A 191 34.58 0.95 -9.89
C GLU A 191 33.12 1.18 -9.48
N GLN A 192 32.60 0.32 -8.62
CA GLN A 192 31.23 0.38 -8.13
C GLN A 192 31.10 1.22 -6.85
N ALA A 193 32.18 1.72 -6.25
CA ALA A 193 32.14 2.44 -4.98
C ALA A 193 31.24 3.69 -5.01
N ASN A 194 31.16 4.37 -6.15
CA ASN A 194 30.33 5.57 -6.34
C ASN A 194 28.99 5.28 -7.05
N GLN A 195 28.63 4.01 -7.23
CA GLN A 195 27.40 3.61 -7.90
C GLN A 195 26.25 3.47 -6.90
N GLY A 196 25.04 3.63 -7.41
CA GLY A 196 23.80 3.34 -6.70
C GLY A 196 23.24 1.97 -7.05
N CYS A 197 22.18 1.59 -6.36
CA CYS A 197 21.44 0.36 -6.60
C CYS A 197 19.94 0.57 -6.50
N ARG A 198 19.21 0.11 -7.51
CA ARG A 198 17.75 -0.04 -7.42
C ARG A 198 17.39 -1.50 -7.21
N LEU A 199 16.72 -1.79 -6.11
CA LEU A 199 16.17 -3.08 -5.76
C LEU A 199 14.66 -3.04 -6.02
N HIS A 200 14.19 -3.86 -6.95
CA HIS A 200 12.76 -3.99 -7.20
C HIS A 200 12.34 -5.43 -7.41
N GLY A 201 11.11 -5.77 -7.07
CA GLY A 201 10.59 -7.10 -7.27
C GLY A 201 9.43 -7.45 -6.37
N GLN A 202 9.12 -8.75 -6.36
CA GLN A 202 8.04 -9.31 -5.56
C GLN A 202 8.57 -10.41 -4.65
N LEU A 203 8.33 -10.30 -3.35
CA LEU A 203 8.60 -11.32 -2.34
C LEU A 203 7.31 -12.09 -2.06
N THR A 204 7.40 -13.39 -1.87
CA THR A 204 6.26 -14.18 -1.39
C THR A 204 6.57 -14.63 0.02
N VAL A 205 5.78 -14.15 0.98
CA VAL A 205 5.99 -14.40 2.41
C VAL A 205 4.77 -15.04 3.04
N ASN A 206 4.94 -15.73 4.15
CA ASN A 206 3.81 -16.16 4.97
C ASN A 206 3.07 -14.92 5.50
N LYS A 207 1.73 -14.92 5.47
CA LYS A 207 0.88 -13.86 6.03
C LYS A 207 0.84 -13.96 7.57
N VAL A 208 1.99 -13.72 8.18
CA VAL A 208 2.25 -13.64 9.62
C VAL A 208 3.14 -12.43 9.89
N ALA A 209 3.32 -12.05 11.16
CA ALA A 209 4.28 -11.01 11.49
C ALA A 209 5.70 -11.42 11.09
N GLY A 210 6.49 -10.46 10.62
CA GLY A 210 7.83 -10.70 10.15
C GLY A 210 8.59 -9.42 9.88
N ASN A 211 9.79 -9.57 9.33
CA ASN A 211 10.58 -8.46 8.83
C ASN A 211 11.26 -8.83 7.53
N PHE A 212 11.39 -7.86 6.65
CA PHE A 212 12.37 -7.92 5.58
C PHE A 212 13.31 -6.74 5.71
N HIS A 213 14.58 -6.94 5.40
CA HIS A 213 15.57 -5.90 5.57
C HIS A 213 16.61 -5.93 4.46
N ILE A 214 17.14 -4.75 4.19
CA ILE A 214 18.17 -4.50 3.20
C ILE A 214 19.40 -3.99 3.95
N ALA A 215 20.45 -4.79 3.95
CA ALA A 215 21.66 -4.55 4.73
C ALA A 215 22.91 -4.86 3.88
N PRO A 216 24.09 -4.37 4.30
CA PRO A 216 25.33 -4.64 3.60
C PRO A 216 25.89 -6.00 4.02
N GLY A 217 26.64 -6.65 3.12
CA GLY A 217 27.26 -7.94 3.36
C GLY A 217 26.30 -9.11 3.16
N ARG A 218 26.84 -10.33 3.10
CA ARG A 218 25.99 -11.52 3.04
C ARG A 218 25.54 -11.92 4.44
N SER A 219 24.26 -12.24 4.54
CA SER A 219 23.67 -12.76 5.75
C SER A 219 24.01 -14.24 5.95
N PHE A 220 24.27 -14.66 7.18
CA PHE A 220 24.46 -16.06 7.54
C PHE A 220 23.79 -16.39 8.86
N GLN A 221 23.24 -17.60 8.94
CA GLN A 221 22.55 -18.10 10.12
C GLN A 221 23.43 -19.12 10.86
N ARG A 222 23.68 -18.86 12.15
CA ARG A 222 24.27 -19.83 13.07
C ARG A 222 23.33 -20.03 14.26
N GLY A 223 22.55 -21.10 14.23
CA GLY A 223 21.49 -21.34 15.22
C GLY A 223 20.38 -20.28 15.11
N ASN A 224 20.06 -19.60 16.23
CA ASN A 224 19.05 -18.54 16.27
C ASN A 224 19.63 -17.12 15.98
N MET A 225 20.90 -17.02 15.62
CA MET A 225 21.56 -15.74 15.33
C MET A 225 21.69 -15.52 13.82
N HIS A 226 21.33 -14.33 13.37
CA HIS A 226 21.48 -13.84 12.00
C HIS A 226 22.59 -12.78 12.00
N LEU A 227 23.68 -13.07 11.29
CA LEU A 227 24.90 -12.26 11.27
C LEU A 227 25.14 -11.73 9.87
N HIS A 228 25.65 -10.50 9.79
CA HIS A 228 26.10 -9.86 8.55
C HIS A 228 27.58 -9.52 8.68
N ASP A 229 28.40 -9.89 7.69
CA ASP A 229 29.81 -9.48 7.63
C ASP A 229 29.93 -8.10 6.96
N ILE A 230 30.01 -7.07 7.79
CA ILE A 230 30.01 -5.66 7.37
C ILE A 230 31.36 -4.97 7.53
N GLN A 231 32.33 -5.62 8.18
CA GLN A 231 33.57 -4.98 8.64
C GLN A 231 34.35 -4.34 7.49
N GLN A 232 34.39 -5.02 6.34
CA GLN A 232 35.06 -4.56 5.12
C GLN A 232 34.46 -3.29 4.51
N TYR A 233 33.19 -2.97 4.82
CA TYR A 233 32.46 -1.87 4.19
C TYR A 233 32.30 -0.65 5.11
N LEU A 234 32.53 -0.82 6.42
CA LEU A 234 32.41 0.26 7.40
C LEU A 234 33.49 1.34 7.24
N GLU A 235 34.66 0.99 6.70
CA GLU A 235 35.80 1.91 6.57
C GLU A 235 35.58 3.04 5.54
N ASN A 236 34.72 2.82 4.54
CA ASN A 236 34.43 3.79 3.47
C ASN A 236 33.22 4.69 3.76
N GLY A 237 32.53 4.49 4.90
CA GLY A 237 31.26 5.12 5.21
C GLY A 237 30.10 4.51 4.40
N LEU A 238 28.98 4.23 5.06
CA LEU A 238 27.79 3.67 4.42
C LEU A 238 26.63 4.66 4.53
N ASP A 239 26.12 5.13 3.39
CA ASP A 239 24.97 6.03 3.32
C ASP A 239 23.74 5.30 2.78
N PHE A 240 22.88 4.85 3.68
CA PHE A 240 21.61 4.16 3.37
C PHE A 240 20.47 5.12 3.01
N SER A 241 20.77 6.36 2.62
CA SER A 241 19.79 7.26 1.99
C SER A 241 19.14 6.57 0.79
N HIS A 242 17.81 6.58 0.78
CA HIS A 242 17.04 5.77 -0.15
C HIS A 242 15.73 6.45 -0.54
N HIS A 243 15.22 6.04 -1.69
CA HIS A 243 13.93 6.44 -2.23
C HIS A 243 13.04 5.20 -2.35
N ILE A 244 11.99 5.15 -1.55
CA ILE A 244 10.93 4.15 -1.65
C ILE A 244 9.96 4.64 -2.71
N LYS A 245 10.08 4.14 -3.93
CA LYS A 245 9.18 4.51 -5.02
C LYS A 245 7.82 3.85 -4.85
N HIS A 246 7.82 2.57 -4.48
CA HIS A 246 6.59 1.81 -4.29
C HIS A 246 6.79 0.73 -3.23
N LEU A 247 5.83 0.57 -2.32
CA LEU A 247 5.75 -0.58 -1.43
C LEU A 247 4.28 -0.98 -1.24
N SER A 248 3.95 -2.24 -1.52
CA SER A 248 2.58 -2.74 -1.35
C SER A 248 2.54 -4.19 -0.90
N PHE A 249 1.42 -4.55 -0.27
CA PHE A 249 1.17 -5.88 0.27
C PHE A 249 -0.06 -6.48 -0.44
N GLY A 250 0.13 -7.57 -1.16
CA GLY A 250 -0.90 -8.25 -1.95
C GLY A 250 -1.08 -7.68 -3.35
N GLN A 251 -2.28 -7.87 -3.92
CA GLN A 251 -2.57 -7.44 -5.29
C GLN A 251 -2.76 -5.91 -5.36
N LYS A 252 -2.14 -5.27 -6.36
CA LYS A 252 -2.31 -3.84 -6.61
C LYS A 252 -3.74 -3.54 -7.09
N VAL A 253 -4.41 -2.62 -6.41
CA VAL A 253 -5.76 -2.14 -6.76
C VAL A 253 -5.68 -0.67 -7.13
N PRO A 254 -6.35 -0.22 -8.21
CA PRO A 254 -6.39 1.20 -8.55
C PRO A 254 -7.02 2.03 -7.42
N ASN A 255 -6.51 3.25 -7.22
CA ASN A 255 -6.97 4.21 -6.20
C ASN A 255 -6.65 3.86 -4.74
N VAL A 256 -5.80 2.86 -4.48
CA VAL A 256 -5.19 2.67 -3.14
C VAL A 256 -3.85 3.38 -3.13
N HIS A 257 -3.69 4.37 -2.27
CA HIS A 257 -2.43 5.07 -2.04
C HIS A 257 -1.70 4.43 -0.86
N ASN A 258 -0.47 3.97 -1.06
CA ASN A 258 0.31 3.39 0.02
C ASN A 258 1.13 4.48 0.74
N PRO A 259 1.18 4.48 2.09
CA PRO A 259 1.87 5.55 2.84
C PRO A 259 3.37 5.71 2.56
N LEU A 260 4.05 4.70 2.00
CA LEU A 260 5.48 4.77 1.70
C LEU A 260 5.78 4.98 0.21
N ASP A 261 4.77 5.14 -0.63
CA ASP A 261 4.99 5.44 -2.05
C ASP A 261 5.63 6.84 -2.19
N ASP A 262 6.62 6.95 -3.09
CA ASP A 262 7.43 8.14 -3.38
C ASP A 262 8.07 8.82 -2.13
N GLN A 263 8.44 8.05 -1.11
CA GLN A 263 9.13 8.57 0.08
C GLN A 263 10.65 8.63 -0.12
N VAL A 264 11.25 9.81 0.04
CA VAL A 264 12.70 10.04 -0.08
C VAL A 264 13.30 10.32 1.30
N VAL A 265 14.34 9.56 1.63
CA VAL A 265 15.19 9.81 2.80
C VAL A 265 16.60 10.11 2.29
N ASP A 266 17.07 11.33 2.51
CA ASP A 266 18.40 11.81 2.10
C ASP A 266 19.07 12.59 3.24
N GLY A 267 20.37 12.82 3.11
CA GLY A 267 21.17 13.60 4.06
C GLY A 267 21.50 12.86 5.35
N ALA A 268 21.48 11.53 5.35
CA ALA A 268 21.88 10.72 6.49
C ALA A 268 23.41 10.64 6.61
N GLU A 269 24.02 11.59 7.33
CA GLU A 269 25.46 11.57 7.59
C GLU A 269 25.81 10.59 8.72
N GLY A 270 26.33 9.41 8.36
CA GLY A 270 26.80 8.39 9.30
C GLY A 270 26.12 7.03 9.12
N LEU A 271 26.35 6.11 10.06
CA LEU A 271 25.77 4.77 10.01
C LEU A 271 24.35 4.78 10.58
N TYR A 272 23.35 4.86 9.71
CA TYR A 272 21.94 4.84 10.13
C TYR A 272 21.29 3.46 9.99
N MET A 273 20.43 3.16 10.96
CA MET A 273 19.44 2.09 10.92
C MET A 273 18.06 2.73 10.71
N PHE A 274 17.47 2.52 9.54
CA PHE A 274 16.13 2.98 9.19
C PHE A 274 15.12 1.87 9.47
N GLN A 275 14.13 2.14 10.30
CA GLN A 275 13.15 1.14 10.72
C GLN A 275 11.73 1.62 10.38
N TYR A 276 11.03 0.84 9.57
CA TYR A 276 9.65 1.04 9.17
C TYR A 276 8.78 -0.02 9.82
N TYR A 277 7.94 0.37 10.77
CA TYR A 277 6.96 -0.51 11.39
C TYR A 277 5.64 -0.39 10.64
N VAL A 278 5.33 -1.42 9.86
CA VAL A 278 4.19 -1.52 8.98
C VAL A 278 3.08 -2.34 9.65
N LYS A 279 1.89 -1.76 9.81
CA LYS A 279 0.70 -2.49 10.25
C LYS A 279 -0.19 -2.75 9.05
N VAL A 280 -0.26 -4.01 8.61
CA VAL A 280 -0.98 -4.44 7.41
C VAL A 280 -2.40 -4.86 7.78
N VAL A 281 -3.40 -4.36 7.06
CA VAL A 281 -4.82 -4.65 7.25
C VAL A 281 -5.39 -5.20 5.94
N GLY A 282 -5.97 -6.40 6.00
CA GLY A 282 -6.61 -7.00 4.83
C GLY A 282 -7.79 -6.15 4.37
N THR A 283 -7.93 -5.96 3.05
CA THR A 283 -9.06 -5.25 2.44
C THR A 283 -9.62 -6.07 1.27
N LYS A 284 -10.93 -6.32 1.29
CA LYS A 284 -11.62 -7.04 0.21
C LYS A 284 -12.60 -6.11 -0.48
N TYR A 285 -12.41 -5.89 -1.77
CA TYR A 285 -13.35 -5.15 -2.62
C TYR A 285 -14.34 -6.12 -3.25
N GLN A 286 -15.62 -5.93 -2.98
CA GLN A 286 -16.73 -6.64 -3.59
C GLN A 286 -17.43 -5.72 -4.57
N TYR A 287 -17.15 -5.92 -5.85
CA TYR A 287 -17.75 -5.14 -6.94
C TYR A 287 -19.11 -5.71 -7.34
N LEU A 288 -19.99 -4.87 -7.90
CA LEU A 288 -21.30 -5.33 -8.39
C LEU A 288 -21.18 -6.25 -9.61
N ASN A 289 -20.22 -5.97 -10.50
CA ASN A 289 -20.10 -6.62 -11.82
C ASN A 289 -18.72 -7.27 -12.05
N ARG A 290 -17.83 -7.28 -11.04
CA ARG A 290 -16.47 -7.80 -11.17
C ARG A 290 -16.20 -8.83 -10.09
N MET A 291 -15.22 -9.69 -10.34
CA MET A 291 -14.75 -10.63 -9.32
C MET A 291 -14.23 -9.86 -8.09
N PRO A 292 -14.50 -10.36 -6.87
CA PRO A 292 -13.95 -9.75 -5.67
C PRO A 292 -12.43 -9.75 -5.70
N VAL A 293 -11.83 -8.64 -5.28
CA VAL A 293 -10.36 -8.48 -5.22
C VAL A 293 -9.93 -8.37 -3.77
N SER A 294 -8.98 -9.20 -3.38
CA SER A 294 -8.33 -9.14 -2.07
C SER A 294 -7.02 -8.38 -2.18
N THR A 295 -6.88 -7.31 -1.42
CA THR A 295 -5.67 -6.50 -1.31
C THR A 295 -5.39 -6.21 0.16
N ASN A 296 -4.32 -5.47 0.45
CA ASN A 296 -4.05 -5.00 1.80
C ASN A 296 -3.77 -3.50 1.77
N GLN A 297 -4.20 -2.85 2.83
CA GLN A 297 -3.79 -1.49 3.17
C GLN A 297 -2.81 -1.58 4.33
N TYR A 298 -2.03 -0.53 4.56
CA TYR A 298 -1.19 -0.49 5.74
C TYR A 298 -1.03 0.93 6.27
N SER A 299 -0.62 1.02 7.53
CA SER A 299 -0.08 2.24 8.13
C SER A 299 1.38 2.01 8.51
N VAL A 300 2.14 3.10 8.64
CA VAL A 300 3.58 3.04 8.90
C VAL A 300 3.99 3.99 10.02
N THR A 301 4.91 3.52 10.87
CA THR A 301 5.66 4.34 11.81
C THR A 301 7.15 4.23 11.50
N GLN A 302 7.84 5.36 11.44
CA GLN A 302 9.26 5.43 11.03
C GLN A 302 10.14 5.75 12.24
N PHE A 303 11.28 5.06 12.36
CA PHE A 303 12.31 5.35 13.35
C PHE A 303 13.70 5.29 12.71
N ASN A 304 14.49 6.34 12.93
CA ASN A 304 15.85 6.43 12.39
C ASN A 304 16.83 6.48 13.57
N ARG A 305 17.78 5.54 13.61
CA ARG A 305 18.80 5.50 14.67
C ARG A 305 20.18 5.69 14.06
N ASN A 306 20.92 6.69 14.55
CA ASN A 306 22.34 6.81 14.24
C ASN A 306 23.11 5.83 15.14
N LEU A 307 23.85 4.92 14.52
CA LEU A 307 24.67 3.91 15.18
C LEU A 307 26.06 4.44 15.56
N LEU A 308 26.47 5.60 15.04
CA LEU A 308 27.64 6.33 15.50
C LEU A 308 27.20 7.36 16.54
N GLN A 309 27.54 7.10 17.81
CA GLN A 309 27.24 8.03 18.90
C GLN A 309 28.53 8.49 19.56
N LYS A 310 28.63 9.78 19.88
CA LYS A 310 29.73 10.28 20.70
C LYS A 310 29.47 9.90 22.15
N ASP A 311 30.46 9.28 22.79
CA ASP A 311 30.44 9.04 24.22
C ASP A 311 30.56 10.38 25.00
N PRO A 312 30.38 10.37 26.33
CA PRO A 312 30.52 11.57 27.16
C PRO A 312 31.92 12.21 27.12
N PHE A 313 32.92 11.51 26.59
CA PHE A 313 34.31 11.96 26.43
C PHE A 313 34.64 12.41 25.00
N GLY A 314 33.66 12.41 24.09
CA GLY A 314 33.80 12.84 22.69
C GLY A 314 34.38 11.78 21.74
N GLN A 315 34.61 10.54 22.18
CA GLN A 315 34.99 9.41 21.32
C GLN A 315 33.77 8.85 20.59
N MET A 316 33.96 8.46 19.33
CA MET A 316 32.92 7.82 18.53
C MET A 316 32.78 6.35 18.98
N MET A 317 31.62 5.99 19.50
CA MET A 317 31.25 4.63 19.86
C MET A 317 30.18 4.11 18.89
N GLN A 318 30.38 2.91 18.37
CA GLN A 318 29.35 2.21 17.60
C GLN A 318 28.34 1.57 18.57
N VAL A 319 27.08 1.98 18.48
CA VAL A 319 25.98 1.42 19.26
C VAL A 319 25.51 0.13 18.60
N ASN A 320 25.07 -0.84 19.41
CA ASN A 320 24.51 -2.10 18.93
C ASN A 320 23.40 -1.87 17.88
N GLY A 321 23.60 -2.45 16.70
CA GLY A 321 22.69 -2.37 15.57
C GLY A 321 23.43 -2.64 14.26
N LEU A 322 22.66 -2.94 13.21
CA LEU A 322 23.16 -3.14 11.85
C LEU A 322 22.67 -1.94 11.01
N PRO A 323 23.56 -1.18 10.34
CA PRO A 323 23.12 -0.14 9.41
C PRO A 323 22.38 -0.78 8.24
N GLY A 324 21.31 -0.13 7.79
CA GLY A 324 20.43 -0.70 6.77
C GLY A 324 19.01 -0.16 6.85
N VAL A 325 18.15 -0.74 6.01
CA VAL A 325 16.72 -0.41 5.92
C VAL A 325 15.90 -1.63 6.31
N PHE A 326 15.08 -1.51 7.35
CA PHE A 326 14.34 -2.60 7.96
C PHE A 326 12.85 -2.32 7.91
N PHE A 327 12.07 -3.26 7.36
CA PHE A 327 10.61 -3.21 7.32
C PHE A 327 10.05 -4.30 8.21
N HIS A 328 9.57 -3.90 9.39
CA HIS A 328 8.89 -4.78 10.33
C HIS A 328 7.41 -4.74 10.04
N PHE A 329 6.83 -5.83 9.54
CA PHE A 329 5.41 -5.90 9.21
C PHE A 329 4.65 -6.79 10.18
N ASP A 330 3.45 -6.35 10.56
CA ASP A 330 2.54 -7.09 11.42
C ASP A 330 1.14 -7.12 10.79
N ILE A 331 0.52 -8.29 10.81
CA ILE A 331 -0.77 -8.54 10.15
C ILE A 331 -1.90 -8.36 11.15
N SER A 332 -2.76 -7.38 10.89
CA SER A 332 -3.95 -7.13 11.68
C SER A 332 -4.94 -8.29 11.56
N PRO A 333 -5.59 -8.71 12.67
CA PRO A 333 -6.65 -9.71 12.62
C PRO A 333 -7.97 -9.19 12.02
N MET A 334 -7.97 -7.97 11.47
CA MET A 334 -9.14 -7.28 10.92
C MET A 334 -9.12 -7.30 9.39
N LEU A 335 -10.28 -7.56 8.79
CA LEU A 335 -10.54 -7.50 7.36
C LEU A 335 -11.57 -6.40 7.08
N VAL A 336 -11.19 -5.42 6.28
CA VAL A 336 -12.10 -4.38 5.78
C VAL A 336 -12.77 -4.90 4.52
N ILE A 337 -14.09 -5.01 4.51
CA ILE A 337 -14.86 -5.36 3.32
C ILE A 337 -15.47 -4.07 2.75
N GLN A 338 -15.04 -3.71 1.55
CA GLN A 338 -15.59 -2.59 0.77
C GLN A 338 -16.57 -3.16 -0.25
N LYS A 339 -17.87 -2.99 -0.01
CA LYS A 339 -18.92 -3.54 -0.87
C LYS A 339 -19.55 -2.44 -1.71
N GLU A 340 -19.54 -2.60 -3.02
CA GLU A 340 -20.32 -1.76 -3.90
C GLU A 340 -21.80 -2.15 -3.79
N GLU A 341 -22.63 -1.19 -3.39
CA GLU A 341 -24.08 -1.34 -3.35
C GLU A 341 -24.76 -0.27 -4.21
N ARG A 342 -25.96 -0.61 -4.69
CA ARG A 342 -26.88 0.32 -5.35
C ARG A 342 -28.18 0.32 -4.60
N LYS A 343 -28.81 1.49 -4.52
CA LYS A 343 -30.18 1.59 -4.00
C LYS A 343 -31.10 0.67 -4.79
N SER A 344 -31.97 -0.03 -4.07
CA SER A 344 -33.02 -0.83 -4.71
C SER A 344 -34.04 0.07 -5.41
N PHE A 345 -34.71 -0.47 -6.43
CA PHE A 345 -35.80 0.26 -7.10
C PHE A 345 -36.93 0.64 -6.13
N THR A 346 -37.19 -0.19 -5.13
CA THR A 346 -38.20 0.11 -4.09
C THR A 346 -37.79 1.30 -3.24
N SER A 347 -36.51 1.40 -2.86
CA SER A 347 -35.98 2.55 -2.13
C SER A 347 -36.12 3.84 -2.94
N PHE A 348 -35.78 3.81 -4.23
CA PHE A 348 -36.00 4.93 -5.15
C PHE A 348 -37.48 5.34 -5.23
N LEU A 349 -38.39 4.38 -5.44
CA LEU A 349 -39.82 4.67 -5.52
C LEU A 349 -40.37 5.28 -4.23
N THR A 350 -39.94 4.76 -3.07
CA THR A 350 -40.31 5.35 -1.78
C THR A 350 -39.77 6.78 -1.63
N GLY A 351 -38.56 7.05 -2.11
CA GLY A 351 -37.98 8.40 -2.15
C GLY A 351 -38.78 9.36 -3.03
N VAL A 352 -39.17 8.95 -4.24
CA VAL A 352 -40.02 9.73 -5.15
C VAL A 352 -41.36 10.08 -4.50
N CYS A 353 -42.03 9.10 -3.90
CA CYS A 353 -43.30 9.32 -3.19
C CYS A 353 -43.13 10.30 -2.01
N ALA A 354 -42.05 10.16 -1.24
CA ALA A 354 -41.74 11.05 -0.12
C ALA A 354 -41.47 12.50 -0.56
N ILE A 355 -40.75 12.70 -1.67
CA ILE A 355 -40.46 14.02 -2.23
C ILE A 355 -41.76 14.71 -2.66
N VAL A 356 -42.58 14.03 -3.47
CA VAL A 356 -43.83 14.59 -4.00
C VAL A 356 -44.82 14.87 -2.86
N GLY A 357 -45.02 13.90 -1.95
CA GLY A 357 -45.92 14.05 -0.81
C GLY A 357 -45.44 15.11 0.20
N GLY A 358 -44.14 15.14 0.49
CA GLY A 358 -43.53 16.10 1.41
C GLY A 358 -43.61 17.54 0.91
N ILE A 359 -43.30 17.77 -0.37
CA ILE A 359 -43.41 19.13 -0.92
C ILE A 359 -44.86 19.58 -1.02
N PHE A 360 -45.78 18.69 -1.41
CA PHE A 360 -47.20 19.06 -1.50
C PHE A 360 -47.80 19.44 -0.14
N THR A 361 -47.43 18.72 0.93
CA THR A 361 -47.88 19.06 2.30
C THR A 361 -47.31 20.39 2.79
N VAL A 362 -46.01 20.62 2.59
CA VAL A 362 -45.36 21.89 2.98
C VAL A 362 -45.92 23.07 2.18
N ALA A 363 -46.07 22.92 0.86
CA ALA A 363 -46.64 23.95 -0.02
C ALA A 363 -48.08 24.32 0.39
N SER A 364 -48.90 23.31 0.74
CA SER A 364 -50.28 23.53 1.21
C SER A 364 -50.33 24.30 2.53
N ILE A 365 -49.40 24.05 3.46
CA ILE A 365 -49.31 24.78 4.72
C ILE A 365 -48.91 26.23 4.47
N ILE A 366 -47.91 26.46 3.61
CA ILE A 366 -47.42 27.79 3.26
C ILE A 366 -48.52 28.61 2.56
N ASP A 367 -49.18 28.03 1.55
CA ASP A 367 -50.28 28.69 0.83
C ASP A 367 -51.43 29.03 1.79
N GLY A 368 -51.80 28.08 2.67
CA GLY A 368 -52.82 28.31 3.69
C GLY A 368 -52.47 29.43 4.68
N PHE A 369 -51.20 29.57 5.05
CA PHE A 369 -50.72 30.66 5.89
C PHE A 369 -50.76 32.01 5.17
N ILE A 370 -50.25 32.07 3.93
CA ILE A 370 -50.25 33.28 3.10
C ILE A 370 -51.68 33.78 2.86
N TRP A 371 -52.59 32.88 2.49
CA TRP A 371 -54.00 33.24 2.26
C TRP A 371 -54.68 33.80 3.51
N ARG A 372 -54.45 33.21 4.68
CA ARG A 372 -54.98 33.72 5.96
C ARG A 372 -54.38 35.08 6.32
N ALA A 373 -53.08 35.26 6.10
CA ALA A 373 -52.38 36.51 6.36
C ALA A 373 -52.91 37.64 5.47
N GLU A 374 -53.02 37.41 4.15
CA GLU A 374 -53.58 38.37 3.18
C GLU A 374 -55.01 38.77 3.55
N ARG A 375 -55.87 37.81 3.89
CA ARG A 375 -57.27 38.08 4.25
C ARG A 375 -57.38 38.86 5.56
N THR A 376 -56.51 38.58 6.53
CA THR A 376 -56.47 39.29 7.81
C THR A 376 -55.95 40.73 7.63
N LEU A 377 -54.93 40.93 6.79
CA LEU A 377 -54.40 42.25 6.46
C LEU A 377 -55.43 43.10 5.70
N LYS A 378 -56.06 42.56 4.66
CA LYS A 378 -57.15 43.25 3.93
C LYS A 378 -58.27 43.66 4.87
N ARG A 379 -58.72 42.76 5.76
CA ARG A 379 -59.76 43.07 6.75
C ARG A 379 -59.32 44.15 7.76
N LYS A 380 -58.05 44.18 8.17
CA LYS A 380 -57.51 45.24 9.05
C LYS A 380 -57.43 46.60 8.35
N MET A 381 -57.07 46.61 7.06
CA MET A 381 -57.08 47.82 6.23
C MET A 381 -58.49 48.37 6.01
N GLU A 382 -59.48 47.51 5.71
CA GLU A 382 -60.89 47.91 5.57
C GLU A 382 -61.50 48.49 6.86
N LEU A 383 -61.01 48.05 8.03
CA LEU A 383 -61.45 48.54 9.34
C LEU A 383 -60.71 49.81 9.81
N GLY A 384 -59.84 50.40 8.97
CA GLY A 384 -59.10 51.63 9.29
C GLY A 384 -58.12 51.49 10.47
N LYS A 385 -57.74 50.26 10.83
CA LYS A 385 -56.80 49.94 11.93
C LYS A 385 -55.43 49.49 11.42
N ALA A 386 -55.10 49.83 10.17
CA ALA A 386 -53.72 49.82 9.73
C ALA A 386 -53.06 51.07 10.32
N LEU A 387 -51.91 50.92 10.98
CA LEU A 387 -51.08 52.04 11.40
C LEU A 387 -50.83 53.02 10.24
#